data_AF-A0A966X3D3-F1
#
_entry.id   AF-A0A966X3D3-F1
#
_cell.length_a   1.000
_cell.length_b   1.000
_cell.length_c   1.000
_cell.angle_alpha   90.00
_cell.angle_beta   90.00
_cell.angle_gamma   90.00
#
_symmetry.space_group_name_H-M   'P 1'
#
loop_
_entity.id
_entity.type
_entity.pdbx_description
1 polymer ?
#
loop_
_entity_poly.entity_id
_entity_poly.type
_entity_poly.pdbx_seq_one_letter_code
_entity_poly.pdbx_strand_id
1 'polypeptide(L)'
;DPGPLFPWRQLHEAGIGAWYDDQRVETLTKALGSLQLSIDLQQRLLSAYGYKIEATGIEDTQSQLAVRAFQMHFRPRDYSGFFDTETLARLISLLERYRPEALAEIEDFPTL
;
A
#
# COMPACT_ATOMS: atom_id res chain seq x y z
N ASP A 1 1.12 17.34 4.53
CA ASP A 1 0.00 17.41 5.50
C ASP A 1 -1.07 16.39 5.16
N PRO A 2 -1.90 15.95 6.13
CA PRO A 2 -1.85 16.29 7.56
C PRO A 2 -0.74 15.56 8.34
N GLY A 3 0.03 14.67 7.70
CA GLY A 3 1.18 14.00 8.31
C GLY A 3 0.80 12.79 9.19
N PRO A 4 1.80 12.11 9.80
CA PRO A 4 1.63 10.81 10.45
C PRO A 4 0.94 10.86 11.83
N LEU A 5 0.82 12.05 12.42
CA LEU A 5 0.12 12.25 13.70
C LEU A 5 -1.39 12.45 13.52
N PHE A 6 -1.86 12.57 12.28
CA PHE A 6 -3.28 12.69 12.01
C PHE A 6 -3.98 11.35 12.32
N PRO A 7 -5.13 11.37 13.02
CA PRO A 7 -5.72 10.17 13.61
C PRO A 7 -6.56 9.35 12.60
N TRP A 8 -5.95 8.95 11.47
CA TRP A 8 -6.64 8.27 10.36
C TRP A 8 -7.43 7.03 10.80
N ARG A 9 -6.85 6.18 11.65
CA ARG A 9 -7.53 4.98 12.17
C ARG A 9 -8.77 5.32 12.99
N GLN A 10 -8.69 6.34 13.86
CA GLN A 10 -9.82 6.75 14.69
C GLN A 10 -10.97 7.30 13.83
N LEU A 11 -10.65 8.03 12.76
CA LEU A 11 -11.65 8.49 11.81
C LEU A 11 -12.33 7.31 11.10
N HIS A 12 -11.56 6.31 10.67
CA HIS A 12 -12.13 5.11 10.07
C HIS A 12 -13.05 4.35 11.03
N GLU A 13 -12.64 4.19 12.29
CA GLU A 13 -13.46 3.59 13.35
C GLU A 13 -14.76 4.38 13.61
N ALA A 14 -14.74 5.70 13.35
CA ALA A 14 -15.93 6.56 13.34
C ALA A 14 -16.72 6.55 12.02
N GLY A 15 -16.36 5.69 11.06
CA GLY A 15 -17.04 5.56 9.76
C GLY A 15 -16.56 6.51 8.67
N ILE A 16 -15.41 7.18 8.86
CA ILE A 16 -14.87 8.18 7.94
C ILE A 16 -13.54 7.70 7.35
N GLY A 17 -13.52 7.49 6.03
CA GLY A 17 -12.31 7.13 5.30
C GLY A 17 -12.01 5.63 5.26
N ALA A 18 -10.97 5.26 4.52
CA ALA A 18 -10.57 3.88 4.29
C ALA A 18 -9.54 3.41 5.32
N TRP A 19 -9.56 2.11 5.63
CA TRP A 19 -8.51 1.45 6.41
C TRP A 19 -8.39 -0.02 6.01
N TYR A 20 -7.18 -0.56 6.09
CA TYR A 20 -6.90 -1.96 5.79
C TYR A 20 -7.55 -2.89 6.83
N ASP A 21 -7.67 -4.16 6.47
CA ASP A 21 -8.10 -5.22 7.39
C ASP A 21 -6.87 -5.80 8.13
N ASP A 22 -6.84 -5.68 9.45
CA ASP A 22 -5.71 -6.11 10.28
C ASP A 22 -5.40 -7.62 10.11
N GLN A 23 -6.43 -8.47 10.00
CA GLN A 23 -6.25 -9.92 9.86
C GLN A 23 -5.73 -10.28 8.46
N ARG A 24 -6.25 -9.63 7.42
CA ARG A 24 -5.78 -9.83 6.04
C ARG A 24 -4.34 -9.36 5.87
N VAL A 25 -3.96 -8.23 6.49
CA VAL A 25 -2.57 -7.75 6.50
C VAL A 25 -1.62 -8.77 7.13
N GLU A 26 -2.01 -9.45 8.21
CA GLU A 26 -1.20 -10.51 8.81
C GLU A 26 -0.97 -11.68 7.84
N THR A 27 -2.03 -12.14 7.17
CA THR A 27 -1.94 -13.22 6.16
C THR A 27 -1.05 -12.81 4.99
N LEU A 28 -1.27 -11.61 4.44
CA LEU A 28 -0.50 -11.07 3.31
C LEU A 28 0.98 -10.90 3.67
N THR A 29 1.29 -10.44 4.89
CA THR A 29 2.68 -10.29 5.36
C THR A 29 3.42 -11.62 5.34
N LYS A 30 2.75 -12.72 5.75
CA LYS A 30 3.34 -14.07 5.71
C LYS A 30 3.56 -14.54 4.27
N ALA A 31 2.59 -14.34 3.39
CA ALA A 31 2.70 -14.72 1.97
C ALA A 31 3.86 -13.97 1.27
N LEU A 32 3.89 -12.64 1.42
CA LEU A 32 4.92 -11.76 0.84
C LEU A 32 6.31 -11.96 1.48
N GLY A 33 6.41 -12.52 2.68
CA GLY A 33 7.70 -12.91 3.26
C GLY A 33 8.41 -14.03 2.47
N SER A 34 7.65 -14.80 1.68
CA SER A 34 8.16 -15.87 0.81
C SER A 34 8.16 -15.52 -0.68
N LEU A 35 7.60 -14.36 -1.03
CA LEU A 35 7.41 -13.92 -2.41
C LEU A 35 7.81 -12.46 -2.57
N GLN A 36 8.83 -12.21 -3.38
CA GLN A 36 9.28 -10.85 -3.67
C GLN A 36 8.63 -10.36 -4.97
N LEU A 37 7.78 -9.32 -4.85
CA LEU A 37 7.21 -8.64 -6.01
C LEU A 37 8.28 -7.75 -6.66
N SER A 38 8.25 -7.61 -7.99
CA SER A 38 9.12 -6.66 -8.68
C SER A 38 8.76 -5.21 -8.31
N ILE A 39 9.73 -4.30 -8.42
CA ILE A 39 9.49 -2.88 -8.07
C ILE A 39 8.42 -2.25 -8.98
N ASP A 40 8.39 -2.61 -10.27
CA ASP A 40 7.36 -2.10 -11.20
C ASP A 40 5.95 -2.52 -10.76
N LEU A 41 5.78 -3.77 -10.28
CA LEU A 41 4.50 -4.27 -9.80
C LEU A 41 4.07 -3.54 -8.52
N GLN A 42 5.02 -3.28 -7.61
CA GLN A 42 4.77 -2.51 -6.40
C GLN A 42 4.34 -1.07 -6.70
N GLN A 43 4.98 -0.42 -7.69
CA GLN A 43 4.60 0.91 -8.18
C GLN A 43 3.20 0.90 -8.82
N ARG A 44 2.87 -0.13 -9.63
CA ARG A 44 1.55 -0.31 -10.25
C ARG A 44 0.45 -0.48 -9.20
N LEU A 45 0.69 -1.26 -8.15
CA LEU A 45 -0.25 -1.40 -7.02
C LEU A 45 -0.53 -0.06 -6.35
N LEU A 46 0.52 0.74 -6.10
CA LEU A 46 0.38 2.04 -5.44
C LEU A 46 -0.38 3.03 -6.33
N SER A 47 -0.12 2.99 -7.65
CA SER A 47 -0.84 3.75 -8.67
C SER A 47 -2.31 3.36 -8.74
N ALA A 48 -2.61 2.06 -8.77
CA ALA A 48 -3.97 1.51 -8.82
C ALA A 48 -4.82 1.93 -7.60
N TYR A 49 -4.20 2.10 -6.43
CA TYR A 49 -4.92 2.62 -5.26
C TYR A 49 -5.28 4.11 -5.42
N GLY A 50 -4.46 4.87 -6.16
CA GLY A 50 -4.74 6.25 -6.54
C GLY A 50 -3.59 7.24 -6.32
N TYR A 51 -2.38 6.77 -5.97
CA TYR A 51 -1.21 7.65 -5.86
C TYR A 51 -0.65 7.97 -7.24
N LYS A 52 -0.20 9.21 -7.42
CA LYS A 52 0.46 9.62 -8.66
C LYS A 52 1.91 9.13 -8.67
N ILE A 53 2.14 8.02 -9.35
CA ILE A 53 3.46 7.38 -9.53
C ILE A 53 3.49 6.63 -10.87
N GLU A 54 4.65 6.64 -11.53
CA GLU A 54 4.91 5.86 -12.74
C GLU A 54 5.65 4.56 -12.40
N ALA A 55 5.36 3.49 -13.15
CA ALA A 55 6.04 2.20 -12.99
C ALA A 55 7.38 2.21 -13.75
N THR A 56 8.42 2.74 -13.13
CA THR A 56 9.76 2.82 -13.72
C THR A 56 10.61 1.57 -13.50
N GLY A 57 10.18 0.67 -12.61
CA GLY A 57 10.92 -0.54 -12.23
C GLY A 57 12.12 -0.30 -11.32
N ILE A 58 12.35 0.96 -10.91
CA ILE A 58 13.39 1.35 -9.97
C ILE A 58 12.78 2.20 -8.85
N GLU A 59 13.29 2.05 -7.63
CA GLU A 59 12.79 2.79 -6.47
C GLU A 59 13.40 4.20 -6.41
N ASP A 60 13.01 5.01 -7.38
CA ASP A 60 13.44 6.38 -7.60
C ASP A 60 12.81 7.38 -6.60
N THR A 61 13.14 8.67 -6.75
CA THR A 61 12.65 9.72 -5.85
C THR A 61 11.12 9.88 -5.90
N GLN A 62 10.45 9.66 -7.04
CA GLN A 62 8.99 9.71 -7.09
C GLN A 62 8.37 8.57 -6.28
N SER A 63 8.97 7.38 -6.35
CA SER A 63 8.56 6.22 -5.58
C SER A 63 8.66 6.51 -4.09
N GLN A 64 9.81 7.05 -3.66
CA GLN A 64 10.04 7.37 -2.26
C GLN A 64 9.03 8.38 -1.70
N LEU A 65 8.68 9.40 -2.48
CA LEU A 65 7.69 10.40 -2.09
C LEU A 65 6.28 9.81 -2.00
N ALA A 66 5.86 9.02 -3.00
CA ALA A 66 4.55 8.40 -3.03
C ALA A 66 4.37 7.38 -1.91
N VAL A 67 5.35 6.50 -1.70
CA VAL A 67 5.35 5.49 -0.64
C VAL A 67 5.35 6.16 0.73
N ARG A 68 6.16 7.20 0.93
CA ARG A 68 6.17 7.94 2.20
C ARG A 68 4.81 8.57 2.50
N ALA A 69 4.14 9.13 1.49
CA ALA A 69 2.79 9.67 1.65
C ALA A 69 1.77 8.58 2.02
N PHE A 70 1.87 7.40 1.40
CA PHE A 70 1.08 6.22 1.77
C PHE A 70 1.34 5.79 3.21
N GLN A 71 2.61 5.66 3.60
CA GLN A 71 3.00 5.27 4.95
C GLN A 71 2.55 6.28 6.01
N MET A 72 2.66 7.58 5.78
CA MET A 72 2.14 8.57 6.74
C MET A 72 0.63 8.42 6.97
N HIS A 73 -0.13 7.94 5.98
CA HIS A 73 -1.57 7.70 6.11
C HIS A 73 -1.84 6.35 6.79
N PHE A 74 -1.28 5.27 6.25
CA PHE A 74 -1.67 3.91 6.59
C PHE A 74 -0.65 3.15 7.43
N ARG A 75 0.57 3.66 7.64
CA ARG A 75 1.64 3.07 8.49
C ARG A 75 2.46 4.15 9.21
N PRO A 76 1.84 4.98 10.06
CA PRO A 76 2.51 6.17 10.61
C PRO A 76 3.71 5.87 11.52
N ARG A 77 3.90 4.61 11.95
CA ARG A 77 5.06 4.17 12.74
C ARG A 77 6.36 4.10 11.93
N ASP A 78 6.28 3.89 10.63
CA ASP A 78 7.43 3.84 9.72
C ASP A 78 7.04 4.40 8.36
N TYR A 79 7.60 5.58 8.07
CA TYR A 79 7.40 6.34 6.84
C TYR A 79 8.74 6.60 6.13
N SER A 80 9.62 5.61 6.13
CA SER A 80 10.93 5.67 5.46
C SER A 80 10.86 6.08 3.99
N GLY A 81 9.73 5.80 3.33
CA GLY A 81 9.52 6.01 1.90
C GLY A 81 9.94 4.81 1.04
N PHE A 82 10.41 3.72 1.64
CA PHE A 82 10.76 2.52 0.90
C PHE A 82 9.63 1.51 0.97
N PHE A 83 9.41 0.77 -0.11
CA PHE A 83 8.52 -0.37 -0.08
C PHE A 83 9.09 -1.46 0.82
N ASP A 84 8.23 -2.02 1.65
CA ASP A 84 8.53 -3.20 2.45
C ASP A 84 7.30 -4.10 2.55
N THR A 85 7.50 -5.30 3.10
CA THR A 85 6.45 -6.34 3.21
C THR A 85 5.18 -5.81 3.89
N GLU A 86 5.32 -5.00 4.94
CA GLU A 86 4.18 -4.49 5.70
C GLU A 86 3.45 -3.37 4.95
N THR A 87 4.19 -2.50 4.26
CA THR A 87 3.64 -1.46 3.38
C THR A 87 2.85 -2.10 2.25
N LEU A 88 3.40 -3.13 1.61
CA LEU A 88 2.73 -3.86 0.54
C LEU A 88 1.50 -4.61 1.02
N ALA A 89 1.57 -5.29 2.17
CA ALA A 89 0.42 -5.99 2.74
C ALA A 89 -0.76 -5.05 3.02
N ARG A 90 -0.49 -3.87 3.58
CA ARG A 90 -1.52 -2.84 3.82
C ARG A 90 -2.10 -2.32 2.51
N LEU A 91 -1.25 -2.04 1.52
CA LEU A 91 -1.67 -1.56 0.20
C LEU A 91 -2.58 -2.57 -0.51
N ILE A 92 -2.20 -3.85 -0.53
CA ILE A 92 -2.97 -4.91 -1.16
C ILE A 92 -4.30 -5.10 -0.42
N SER A 93 -4.32 -5.13 0.91
CA SER A 93 -5.57 -5.21 1.68
C SER A 93 -6.53 -4.04 1.37
N LEU A 94 -5.99 -2.83 1.19
CA LEU A 94 -6.78 -1.66 0.79
C LEU A 94 -7.32 -1.78 -0.64
N LEU A 95 -6.51 -2.29 -1.58
CA LEU A 95 -6.95 -2.56 -2.95
C LEU A 95 -8.06 -3.61 -2.99
N GLU A 96 -7.89 -4.74 -2.31
CA GLU A 96 -8.91 -5.80 -2.21
C GLU A 96 -10.25 -5.26 -1.69
N ARG A 97 -10.21 -4.37 -0.68
CA ARG A 97 -11.41 -3.86 -0.01
C ARG A 97 -12.10 -2.73 -0.76
N TYR A 98 -11.36 -1.86 -1.44
CA TYR A 98 -11.89 -0.60 -1.95
C TYR A 98 -11.67 -0.37 -3.46
N ARG A 99 -10.79 -1.14 -4.10
CA ARG A 99 -10.45 -1.04 -5.52
C ARG A 99 -10.24 -2.43 -6.17
N PRO A 100 -11.14 -3.41 -5.96
CA PRO A 100 -10.92 -4.78 -6.45
C PRO A 100 -10.80 -4.87 -7.97
N GLU A 101 -11.56 -4.04 -8.71
CA GLU A 101 -11.48 -3.96 -10.17
C GLU A 101 -10.09 -3.51 -10.64
N ALA A 102 -9.52 -2.47 -10.01
CA ALA A 102 -8.19 -1.97 -10.36
C ALA A 102 -7.09 -2.98 -9.99
N LEU A 103 -7.28 -3.78 -8.95
CA LEU A 103 -6.38 -4.88 -8.61
C LEU A 103 -6.45 -6.01 -9.64
N ALA A 104 -7.64 -6.34 -10.13
CA ALA A 104 -7.85 -7.39 -11.13
C ALA A 104 -7.24 -7.04 -12.51
N GLU A 105 -7.13 -5.75 -12.83
CA GLU A 105 -6.46 -5.26 -14.05
C GLU A 105 -4.92 -5.34 -13.97
N ILE A 106 -4.34 -5.62 -12.80
CA ILE A 106 -2.90 -5.74 -12.65
C ILE A 106 -2.44 -7.10 -13.17
N GLU A 107 -1.94 -7.09 -14.41
CA GLU A 107 -1.22 -8.22 -15.00
C GLU A 107 -0.07 -8.70 -14.10
N ASP A 108 0.14 -10.02 -14.10
CA ASP A 108 1.17 -10.74 -13.32
C ASP A 108 1.05 -10.59 -11.79
N PHE A 109 -0.09 -10.12 -11.27
CA PHE A 109 -0.34 -10.13 -9.83
C PHE A 109 -0.52 -11.57 -9.31
N PRO A 110 0.30 -12.02 -8.35
CA PRO A 110 0.24 -13.40 -7.86
C PRO A 110 -0.96 -13.62 -6.94
N THR A 111 -1.39 -14.87 -6.82
CA THR A 111 -2.35 -15.28 -5.79
C THR A 111 -1.68 -15.25 -4.41
N LEU A 112 -2.29 -14.54 -3.45
CA LEU A 112 -1.76 -14.30 -2.09
C LEU A 112 -2.70 -14.76 -0.96
#